data_AF-A0A1T4YGI6-F1
#
_entry.id   AF-A0A1T4YGI6-F1
#
_cell.length_a   1.000
_cell.length_b   1.000
_cell.length_c   1.000
_cell.angle_alpha   90.00
_cell.angle_beta   90.00
_cell.angle_gamma   90.00
#
_symmetry.space_group_name_H-M   'P 1'
#
loop_
_entity.id
_entity.type
_entity.pdbx_description
1 polymer ?
#
loop_
_entity_poly.entity_id
_entity_poly.type
_entity_poly.pdbx_seq_one_letter_code
_entity_poly.pdbx_strand_id
1 'polypeptide(L)'
;MENTSKNAFWENIVQKYSSYEGTLNDFCTENNISKRQLYYHKNKFNNSNKPVFHAIDLKPLKNTNNAEQKNNNIRIEIGKANIIIPASEAELIKIILRELQSRC
;
A
#
# COMPACT_ATOMS: atom_id res chain seq x y z
N MET A 1 25.92 -0.28 17.56
CA MET A 1 25.86 0.55 18.79
C MET A 1 25.67 2.06 18.51
N GLU A 2 25.85 2.56 17.29
CA GLU A 2 25.66 4.00 16.98
C GLU A 2 24.20 4.50 16.98
N ASN A 3 23.21 3.68 16.62
CA ASN A 3 21.84 4.16 16.42
C ASN A 3 21.11 4.52 17.73
N THR A 4 21.40 3.83 18.83
CA THR A 4 20.82 4.09 20.14
C THR A 4 21.30 5.42 20.72
N SER A 5 22.58 5.76 20.53
CA SER A 5 23.17 7.03 20.96
C SER A 5 22.54 8.23 20.25
N LYS A 6 22.30 8.13 18.94
CA LYS A 6 21.66 9.21 18.15
C LYS A 6 20.20 9.45 18.56
N ASN A 7 19.42 8.40 18.82
CA ASN A 7 18.04 8.57 19.27
C ASN A 7 17.96 9.23 20.65
N ALA A 8 18.80 8.81 21.60
CA ALA A 8 18.87 9.39 22.95
C ALA A 8 19.26 10.87 22.93
N PHE A 9 20.19 11.26 22.04
CA PHE A 9 20.54 12.67 21.83
C PHE A 9 19.31 13.50 21.41
N TRP A 10 18.56 13.04 20.41
CA TRP A 10 17.42 13.79 19.89
C TRP A 10 16.23 13.83 20.86
N GLU A 11 16.02 12.78 21.64
CA GLU A 11 15.02 12.76 22.69
C GLU A 11 15.34 13.81 23.76
N ASN A 12 16.60 13.90 24.20
CA ASN A 12 17.05 14.92 25.15
C ASN A 12 16.91 16.34 24.59
N ILE A 13 17.27 16.56 23.31
CA ILE A 13 17.12 17.86 22.64
C ILE A 13 15.65 18.29 22.59
N VAL A 14 14.74 17.39 22.21
CA VAL A 14 13.31 17.72 22.10
C VAL A 14 12.71 18.02 23.47
N GLN A 15 13.10 17.27 24.51
CA GLN A 15 12.67 17.52 25.89
C GLN A 15 13.22 18.84 26.45
N LYS A 16 14.50 19.16 26.18
CA LYS A 16 15.08 20.46 26.54
C LYS A 16 14.33 21.61 25.86
N TYR A 17 14.00 21.45 24.58
CA TYR A 17 13.27 22.47 23.84
C TYR A 17 11.87 22.74 24.41
N SER A 18 11.18 21.72 24.93
CA SER A 18 9.82 21.91 25.49
C SER A 18 9.76 22.81 26.73
N SER A 19 10.87 22.97 27.43
CA SER A 19 10.99 23.79 28.65
C SER A 19 11.88 25.02 28.45
N TYR A 20 12.25 25.35 27.21
CA TYR A 20 13.16 26.45 26.92
C TYR A 20 12.38 27.78 26.83
N GLU A 21 12.78 28.78 27.63
CA GLU A 21 12.10 30.08 27.71
C GLU A 21 12.64 31.15 26.74
N GLY A 22 13.41 30.75 25.71
CA GLY A 22 13.98 31.65 24.70
C GLY A 22 13.40 31.46 23.30
N THR A 23 14.07 32.03 22.29
CA THR A 23 13.64 31.86 20.90
C THR A 23 14.14 30.54 20.30
N LEU A 24 13.42 30.03 19.30
CA LEU A 24 13.86 28.89 18.50
C LEU A 24 15.28 29.07 17.93
N ASN A 25 15.64 30.30 17.53
CA ASN A 25 16.95 30.59 16.96
C ASN A 25 18.06 30.41 17.99
N ASP A 26 17.85 30.92 19.19
CA ASP A 26 18.84 30.88 20.27
C ASP A 26 19.07 29.43 20.68
N PHE A 27 17.99 28.66 20.87
CA PHE A 27 18.07 27.23 21.17
C PHE A 27 18.84 26.44 20.11
N CYS A 28 18.54 26.68 18.82
CA CYS A 28 19.23 26.00 17.72
C CYS A 28 20.72 26.34 17.67
N THR A 29 21.07 27.61 17.92
CA THR A 29 22.45 28.09 17.97
C THR A 29 23.21 27.47 19.14
N GLU A 30 22.64 27.51 20.35
CA GLU A 30 23.23 26.95 21.57
C GLU A 30 23.51 25.45 21.47
N ASN A 31 22.61 24.71 20.81
CA ASN A 31 22.70 23.25 20.69
C ASN A 31 23.38 22.78 19.39
N ASN A 32 23.87 23.70 18.55
CA ASN A 32 24.49 23.40 17.25
C ASN A 32 23.61 22.51 16.34
N ILE A 33 22.31 22.80 16.30
CA ILE A 33 21.34 22.10 15.46
C ILE A 33 20.62 23.05 14.52
N SER A 34 20.21 22.56 13.35
CA SER A 34 19.33 23.32 12.47
C SER A 34 17.87 23.21 12.92
N LYS A 35 17.09 24.25 12.62
CA LYS A 35 15.62 24.24 12.82
C LYS A 35 14.96 23.03 12.16
N ARG A 36 15.40 22.69 10.94
CA ARG A 36 14.85 21.56 10.17
C ARG A 36 15.02 20.24 10.92
N GLN A 37 16.20 20.01 11.51
CA GLN A 37 16.44 18.81 12.30
C GLN A 37 15.55 18.77 13.54
N LEU A 38 15.44 19.89 14.27
CA LEU A 38 14.58 19.97 15.45
C LEU A 38 13.12 19.65 15.11
N TYR A 39 12.57 20.27 14.06
CA TYR A 39 11.19 20.00 13.62
C TYR A 39 10.99 18.56 13.17
N TYR A 40 11.93 17.99 12.43
CA TYR A 40 11.86 16.60 12.00
C TYR A 40 11.78 15.65 13.19
N HIS A 41 12.68 15.80 14.17
CA HIS A 41 12.72 14.94 15.34
C HIS A 41 11.52 15.15 16.26
N LYS A 42 11.10 16.40 16.49
CA LYS A 42 9.88 16.70 17.24
C LYS A 42 8.65 16.03 16.62
N ASN A 43 8.48 16.12 15.31
CA ASN A 43 7.38 15.45 14.60
C ASN A 43 7.52 13.93 14.66
N LYS A 44 8.73 13.40 14.50
CA LYS A 44 8.99 11.95 14.58
C LYS A 44 8.57 11.37 15.94
N PHE A 45 8.92 12.03 17.05
CA PHE A 45 8.55 11.57 18.38
C PHE A 45 7.05 11.78 18.69
N ASN A 46 6.44 12.83 18.15
CA ASN A 46 4.99 13.03 18.30
C ASN A 46 4.17 12.01 17.49
N ASN A 47 4.68 11.57 16.34
CA ASN A 47 3.97 10.69 15.40
C ASN A 47 4.36 9.21 15.52
N SER A 48 5.35 8.83 16.34
CA SER A 48 5.81 7.43 16.44
C SER A 48 4.73 6.46 16.92
N ASN A 49 3.66 6.98 17.56
CA ASN A 49 2.62 6.17 18.20
C ASN A 49 1.27 6.23 17.48
N LYS A 50 1.18 6.83 16.30
CA LYS A 50 -0.10 6.95 15.57
C LYS A 50 0.05 6.45 14.14
N PRO A 51 -0.52 5.29 13.78
CA PRO A 51 -0.62 4.91 12.38
C PRO A 51 -1.45 5.99 11.65
N VAL A 52 -0.82 6.69 10.71
CA VAL A 52 -1.52 7.64 9.84
C VAL A 52 -2.05 6.84 8.65
N PHE A 53 -3.38 6.72 8.58
CA PHE A 53 -4.04 6.19 7.40
C PHE A 53 -3.94 7.22 6.26
N HIS A 54 -3.16 6.90 5.24
CA HIS A 54 -3.15 7.66 3.99
C HIS A 54 -4.23 7.06 3.08
N ALA A 55 -5.40 7.71 3.06
CA ALA A 55 -6.44 7.36 2.09
C ALA A 55 -5.86 7.51 0.68
N ILE A 56 -5.88 6.42 -0.09
CA ILE A 56 -5.54 6.45 -1.51
C ILE A 56 -6.86 6.55 -2.25
N ASP A 57 -7.11 7.68 -2.89
CA ASP A 57 -8.20 7.79 -3.84
C ASP A 57 -7.82 6.98 -5.08
N LEU A 58 -8.37 5.77 -5.17
CA LEU A 58 -8.38 5.00 -6.40
C LEU A 58 -9.23 5.78 -7.40
N LYS A 59 -8.61 6.65 -8.18
CA LYS A 59 -9.26 7.29 -9.32
C LYS A 59 -9.83 6.15 -10.17
N PRO A 60 -11.14 6.13 -10.47
CA PRO A 60 -11.66 5.16 -11.40
C PRO A 60 -10.87 5.32 -12.68
N LEU A 61 -10.31 4.21 -13.19
CA LEU A 61 -9.78 4.19 -14.53
C LEU A 61 -10.89 4.78 -15.40
N LYS A 62 -10.63 5.90 -16.09
CA LYS A 62 -11.50 6.31 -17.18
C LYS A 62 -11.50 5.10 -18.09
N ASN A 63 -12.65 4.43 -18.19
CA ASN A 63 -12.85 3.30 -19.09
C ASN A 63 -12.44 3.77 -20.49
N THR A 64 -11.17 3.56 -20.85
CA THR A 64 -10.73 3.62 -22.23
C THR A 64 -11.39 2.43 -22.87
N ASN A 65 -12.61 2.64 -23.38
CA ASN A 65 -13.36 1.76 -24.24
C ASN A 65 -12.84 0.31 -24.19
N ASN A 66 -13.16 -0.41 -23.11
CA ASN A 66 -13.36 -1.83 -23.28
C ASN A 66 -14.63 -1.89 -24.15
N ALA A 67 -14.45 -1.79 -25.48
CA ALA A 67 -15.32 -2.51 -26.37
C ALA A 67 -15.47 -3.87 -25.70
N GLU A 68 -16.69 -4.24 -25.34
CA GLU A 68 -17.00 -5.58 -24.89
C GLU A 68 -16.34 -6.49 -25.93
N GLN A 69 -15.15 -7.01 -25.60
CA GLN A 69 -14.53 -8.05 -26.38
C GLN A 69 -15.58 -9.12 -26.27
N LYS A 70 -16.26 -9.39 -27.39
CA LYS A 70 -17.16 -10.52 -27.52
C LYS A 70 -16.31 -11.72 -27.11
N ASN A 71 -16.43 -12.09 -25.84
CA ASN A 71 -15.72 -13.21 -25.27
C ASN A 71 -16.42 -14.41 -25.87
N ASN A 72 -15.94 -14.83 -27.04
CA ASN A 72 -16.41 -16.01 -27.75
C ASN A 72 -15.88 -17.26 -27.02
N ASN A 73 -15.92 -17.29 -25.70
CA ASN A 73 -15.44 -18.38 -24.87
C ASN A 73 -16.63 -18.97 -24.11
N ILE A 74 -16.67 -20.30 -24.04
CA ILE A 74 -17.61 -21.06 -23.22
C ILE A 74 -16.94 -21.34 -21.87
N ARG A 75 -17.69 -21.15 -20.80
CA ARG A 75 -17.26 -21.45 -19.43
C ARG A 75 -18.11 -22.58 -18.86
N ILE A 76 -17.46 -23.64 -18.38
CA ILE A 76 -18.10 -24.79 -17.75
C ILE A 76 -17.63 -24.84 -16.30
N GLU A 77 -18.58 -24.83 -15.36
CA GLU A 77 -18.32 -24.86 -13.92
C GLU A 77 -18.84 -26.15 -13.31
N ILE A 78 -17.97 -26.89 -12.61
CA ILE A 78 -18.29 -28.17 -11.96
C ILE A 78 -17.70 -28.16 -10.55
N GLY A 79 -18.53 -27.83 -9.55
CA GLY A 79 -18.07 -27.68 -8.17
C GLY A 79 -17.02 -26.57 -8.05
N LYS A 80 -15.77 -26.94 -7.71
CA LYS A 80 -14.63 -26.01 -7.63
C LYS A 80 -13.84 -25.91 -8.94
N ALA A 81 -14.13 -26.76 -9.93
CA ALA A 81 -13.45 -26.72 -11.22
C ALA A 81 -14.10 -25.66 -12.12
N ASN A 82 -13.26 -24.90 -12.81
CA ASN A 82 -13.66 -23.86 -13.75
C ASN A 82 -12.86 -24.03 -15.04
N ILE A 83 -13.55 -24.37 -16.13
CA ILE A 83 -12.95 -24.66 -17.43
C ILE A 83 -13.38 -23.58 -18.41
N ILE A 84 -12.42 -22.98 -19.11
CA ILE A 84 -12.64 -21.91 -20.09
C ILE A 84 -12.15 -22.41 -21.45
N ILE A 85 -13.05 -22.41 -22.44
CA ILE A 85 -12.80 -22.97 -23.78
C ILE A 85 -13.19 -21.94 -24.83
N PRO A 86 -12.38 -21.67 -25.85
CA PRO A 86 -12.81 -20.88 -27.01
C PRO A 86 -13.98 -21.55 -27.75
N ALA A 87 -15.03 -20.79 -28.07
CA ALA A 87 -16.20 -21.27 -28.82
C ALA A 87 -15.87 -21.70 -30.26
N SER A 88 -14.68 -21.36 -30.76
CA SER A 88 -14.14 -21.88 -32.02
C SER A 88 -13.83 -23.39 -31.97
N GLU A 89 -13.65 -23.98 -30.79
CA GLU A 89 -13.23 -25.37 -30.61
C GLU A 89 -14.42 -26.33 -30.41
N ALA A 90 -15.33 -26.36 -31.38
CA ALA A 90 -16.57 -27.12 -31.30
C ALA A 90 -16.38 -28.63 -31.04
N GLU A 91 -15.32 -29.24 -31.59
CA GLU A 91 -15.03 -30.67 -31.37
C GLU A 91 -14.58 -30.96 -29.93
N LEU A 92 -13.76 -30.08 -29.33
CA LEU A 92 -13.35 -30.22 -27.94
C LEU A 92 -14.55 -30.08 -27.00
N ILE A 93 -15.43 -29.11 -27.27
CA ILE A 93 -16.68 -28.93 -26.52
C ILE A 93 -17.55 -30.19 -26.59
N LYS A 94 -17.71 -30.79 -27.78
CA LYS A 94 -18.47 -32.05 -27.95
C LYS A 94 -17.87 -33.21 -27.16
N ILE A 95 -16.54 -33.37 -27.18
CA ILE A 95 -15.85 -34.43 -26.44
C ILE A 95 -16.09 -34.26 -24.93
N ILE A 96 -15.92 -33.05 -24.41
CA ILE A 96 -16.12 -32.75 -22.99
C ILE A 96 -17.57 -33.04 -22.59
N LEU A 97 -18.55 -32.58 -23.37
CA LEU A 97 -19.96 -32.84 -23.06
C LEU A 97 -20.31 -34.34 -23.08
N ARG A 98 -19.74 -35.11 -24.02
CA ARG A 98 -19.91 -36.57 -24.08
C ARG A 98 -19.30 -37.28 -22.87
N GLU A 99 -18.09 -36.89 -22.46
CA GLU A 99 -17.42 -37.45 -21.28
C GLU A 99 -18.14 -37.09 -19.98
N LEU A 100 -18.70 -35.88 -19.89
CA LEU A 100 -19.53 -35.50 -18.76
C LEU A 100 -20.82 -36.33 -18.72
N GLN A 101 -21.48 -36.52 -19.86
CA GLN A 101 -22.69 -37.35 -19.97
C GLN A 101 -22.43 -38.83 -19.66
N SER A 102 -21.22 -39.36 -19.89
CA SER A 102 -20.91 -40.75 -19.60
C SER A 102 -20.55 -41.00 -18.13
N ARG A 103 -20.14 -39.95 -17.39
CA ARG A 103 -19.67 -40.04 -16.00
C ARG A 103 -20.62 -39.45 -14.97
N CYS A 104 -21.58 -38.63 -15.40
CA CYS A 104 -22.62 -38.01 -14.57
C CYS A 104 -24.00 -38.48 -15.03
#